data_AF-A0A957TVL2-F1
#
_entry.id   AF-A0A957TVL2-F1
#
_cell.length_a   1.000
_cell.length_b   1.000
_cell.length_c   1.000
_cell.angle_alpha   90.00
_cell.angle_beta   90.00
_cell.angle_gamma   90.00
#
_symmetry.space_group_name_H-M   'P 1'
#
loop_
_entity.id
_entity.type
_entity.pdbx_description
1 polymer ?
#
loop_
_entity_poly.entity_id
_entity_poly.type
_entity_poly.pdbx_seq_one_letter_code
_entity_poly.pdbx_strand_id
1 'polypeptide(L)'
;TMWSERKLRPIRQLNSLAQGGANTDELLLLETDGEFGSLIRFFRRNIEKRHQIAKKRHREKDRLLTILQYMADGVMILNKDGKVRLLNPAAERILSTSQTKARNRTFIQVARDHRIAALWQRCLESEQEETALVDFDNDRFLRVVVTPFLQKSARGYVTILQDL
;
A
#
# COMPACT_ATOMS: atom_id res chain seq x y z
N THR A 1 21.16 14.79 48.55
CA THR A 1 22.50 14.82 47.91
C THR A 1 22.31 15.06 46.43
N MET A 2 22.86 16.15 45.86
CA MET A 2 22.75 16.53 44.44
C MET A 2 23.23 15.47 43.41
N TRP A 3 23.70 14.31 43.87
CA TRP A 3 24.25 13.21 43.08
C TRP A 3 23.21 12.22 42.54
N SER A 4 22.02 12.12 43.13
CA SER A 4 20.97 11.15 42.71
C SER A 4 20.07 11.68 41.60
N GLU A 5 19.74 12.99 41.58
CA GLU A 5 18.86 13.57 40.56
C GLU A 5 19.53 13.73 39.19
N ARG A 6 20.86 13.92 39.15
CA ARG A 6 21.60 14.14 37.91
C ARG A 6 21.76 12.87 37.07
N LYS A 7 21.74 11.68 37.69
CA LYS A 7 21.83 10.38 36.98
C LYS A 7 20.51 9.90 36.35
N LEU A 8 19.35 10.40 36.79
CA LEU A 8 18.03 9.93 36.35
C LEU A 8 17.41 10.79 35.24
N ARG A 9 17.88 12.02 35.04
CA ARG A 9 17.42 12.91 33.95
C ARG A 9 17.51 12.27 32.56
N PRO A 10 18.63 11.62 32.17
CA PRO A 10 18.75 11.04 30.83
C PRO A 10 17.75 9.91 30.59
N ILE A 11 17.44 9.09 31.61
CA ILE A 11 16.50 7.96 31.50
C ILE A 11 15.06 8.46 31.38
N ARG A 12 14.68 9.49 32.14
CA ARG A 12 13.35 10.09 32.04
C ARG A 12 13.15 10.78 30.70
N GLN A 13 14.18 11.49 30.20
CA GLN A 13 14.16 12.11 28.87
C GLN A 13 14.10 11.05 27.77
N LEU A 14 14.87 9.96 27.84
CA LEU A 14 14.77 8.84 26.91
C LEU A 14 13.37 8.21 26.89
N ASN A 15 12.74 8.03 28.06
CA ASN A 15 11.41 7.44 28.16
C ASN A 15 10.32 8.38 27.59
N SER A 16 10.40 9.69 27.86
CA SER A 16 9.49 10.67 27.26
C SER A 16 9.68 10.77 25.74
N LEU A 17 10.92 10.68 25.25
CA LEU A 17 11.25 10.67 23.82
C LEU A 17 10.72 9.40 23.11
N ALA A 18 10.78 8.25 23.78
CA ALA A 18 10.25 6.99 23.26
C ALA A 18 8.71 6.97 23.16
N GLN A 19 8.00 7.64 24.07
CA GLN A 19 6.54 7.68 24.07
C GLN A 19 5.94 8.84 23.27
N GLY A 20 6.67 9.95 23.14
CA GLY A 20 6.20 11.19 22.47
C GLY A 20 6.51 11.28 20.97
N GLY A 21 7.18 10.29 20.38
CA GLY A 21 7.63 10.37 18.99
C GLY A 21 8.77 11.38 18.81
N ALA A 22 9.85 11.22 19.57
CA ALA A 22 11.01 12.10 19.52
C ALA A 22 11.56 12.32 18.12
N ASN A 23 11.85 13.59 17.81
CA ASN A 23 12.68 13.93 16.67
C ASN A 23 14.13 13.46 16.91
N THR A 24 14.76 12.98 15.84
CA THR A 24 16.14 12.47 15.88
C THR A 24 17.14 13.52 16.37
N ASP A 25 16.81 14.80 16.17
CA ASP A 25 17.60 15.96 16.57
C ASP A 25 17.69 16.17 18.09
N GLU A 26 16.64 15.84 18.84
CA GLU A 26 16.65 15.94 20.32
C GLU A 26 17.53 14.85 20.96
N LEU A 27 17.67 13.70 20.28
CA LEU A 27 18.55 12.61 20.71
C LEU A 27 20.03 12.83 20.36
N LEU A 28 20.31 13.73 19.42
CA LEU A 28 21.68 14.14 19.05
C LEU A 28 22.32 15.02 20.12
N LEU A 29 21.50 15.73 20.93
CA LEU A 29 21.94 16.63 22.01
C LEU A 29 22.28 15.91 23.33
N LEU A 30 21.98 14.61 23.46
CA LEU A 30 22.28 13.87 24.68
C LEU A 30 23.77 13.47 24.70
N GLU A 31 24.48 13.91 25.75
CA GLU A 31 25.86 13.51 26.02
C GLU A 31 25.98 11.98 26.08
N THR A 32 27.02 11.44 25.43
CA THR A 32 27.24 10.00 25.28
C THR A 32 28.32 9.46 26.21
N ASP A 33 28.76 10.27 27.17
CA ASP A 33 29.82 9.91 28.11
C ASP A 33 29.25 9.19 29.33
N GLY A 34 29.95 8.13 29.76
CA GLY A 34 29.59 7.28 30.90
C GLY A 34 28.78 6.03 30.56
N GLU A 35 28.36 5.30 31.61
CA GLU A 35 27.71 3.98 31.55
C GLU A 35 26.44 3.92 30.70
N PHE A 36 25.79 5.07 30.48
CA PHE A 36 24.55 5.19 29.70
C PHE A 36 24.77 5.52 28.21
N GLY A 37 26.00 5.80 27.80
CA GLY A 37 26.35 6.10 26.41
C GLY A 37 26.05 4.95 25.45
N SER A 38 26.19 3.70 25.91
CA SER A 38 25.85 2.50 25.13
C SER A 38 24.35 2.43 24.83
N LEU A 39 23.51 2.79 25.79
CA LEU A 39 22.05 2.82 25.65
C LEU A 39 21.59 3.93 24.72
N ILE A 40 22.17 5.14 24.85
CA ILE A 40 21.89 6.27 23.95
C ILE A 40 22.27 5.92 22.50
N ARG A 41 23.45 5.30 22.29
CA ARG A 41 23.87 4.82 20.96
C ARG A 41 22.94 3.75 20.40
N PHE A 42 22.48 2.82 21.22
CA PHE A 42 21.51 1.79 20.82
C PHE A 42 20.18 2.40 20.39
N PHE A 43 19.63 3.32 21.17
CA PHE A 43 18.38 4.00 20.84
C PHE A 43 18.50 4.84 19.57
N ARG A 44 19.60 5.59 19.41
CA ARG A 44 19.88 6.36 18.18
C ARG A 44 19.87 5.47 16.94
N ARG A 45 20.61 4.35 16.96
CA ARG A 45 20.63 3.37 15.86
C ARG A 45 19.25 2.82 15.54
N ASN A 46 18.41 2.57 16.56
CA ASN A 46 17.05 2.07 16.34
C ASN A 46 16.13 3.12 15.72
N ILE A 47 16.21 4.38 16.15
CA ILE A 47 15.43 5.48 15.58
C ILE A 47 15.84 5.73 14.12
N GLU A 48 17.14 5.82 13.84
CA GLU A 48 17.67 5.94 12.47
C GLU A 48 17.23 4.77 11.60
N LYS A 49 17.36 3.53 12.09
CA LYS A 49 16.93 2.34 11.36
C LYS A 49 15.44 2.37 11.04
N ARG A 50 14.58 2.77 11.99
CA ARG A 50 13.14 2.93 11.77
C ARG A 50 12.85 4.00 10.72
N HIS A 51 13.52 5.14 10.78
CA HIS A 51 13.36 6.22 9.82
C HIS A 51 13.79 5.78 8.41
N GLN A 52 14.90 5.06 8.28
CA GLN A 52 15.36 4.49 7.01
C GLN A 52 14.36 3.48 6.44
N ILE A 53 13.81 2.59 7.27
CA ILE A 53 12.77 1.63 6.86
C ILE A 53 11.52 2.37 6.39
N ALA A 54 11.05 3.38 7.13
CA ALA A 54 9.90 4.19 6.75
C ALA A 54 10.12 4.93 5.42
N LYS A 55 11.30 5.54 5.24
CA LYS A 55 11.69 6.25 4.02
C LYS A 55 11.77 5.29 2.83
N LYS A 56 12.34 4.10 3.01
CA LYS A 56 12.39 3.06 1.96
C LYS A 56 10.98 2.62 1.57
N ARG A 57 10.10 2.37 2.55
CA ARG A 57 8.70 2.00 2.31
C ARG A 57 7.93 3.09 1.57
N HIS A 58 8.16 4.36 1.91
CA HIS A 58 7.55 5.50 1.23
C HIS A 58 8.01 5.57 -0.24
N ARG A 59 9.32 5.46 -0.49
CA ARG A 59 9.87 5.45 -1.86
C ARG A 59 9.33 4.31 -2.70
N GLU A 60 9.20 3.11 -2.14
CA GLU A 60 8.60 1.97 -2.85
C GLU A 60 7.13 2.22 -3.18
N LYS A 61 6.36 2.76 -2.23
CA LYS A 61 4.96 3.15 -2.46
C LYS A 61 4.84 4.21 -3.57
N ASP A 62 5.66 5.26 -3.54
CA ASP A 62 5.63 6.32 -4.55
C ASP A 62 6.00 5.79 -5.93
N ARG A 63 7.02 4.91 -5.99
CA ARG A 63 7.42 4.26 -7.24
C ARG A 63 6.29 3.42 -7.82
N LEU A 64 5.61 2.63 -6.99
CA LEU A 64 4.44 1.84 -7.42
C LEU A 64 3.30 2.73 -7.91
N LEU A 65 2.97 3.79 -7.19
CA LEU A 65 1.94 4.74 -7.62
C LEU A 65 2.29 5.42 -8.94
N THR A 66 3.57 5.78 -9.13
CA THR A 66 4.07 6.37 -10.38
C THR A 66 3.91 5.40 -11.54
N ILE A 67 4.27 4.13 -11.36
CA ILE A 67 4.08 3.09 -12.39
C ILE A 67 2.59 2.96 -12.74
N LEU A 68 1.72 2.80 -11.73
CA LEU A 68 0.27 2.71 -11.93
C LEU A 68 -0.30 3.93 -12.68
N GLN A 69 0.22 5.12 -12.41
CA GLN A 69 -0.20 6.38 -13.04
C GLN A 69 0.06 6.41 -14.55
N TYR A 70 1.21 5.88 -14.99
CA TYR A 70 1.67 5.95 -16.39
C TYR A 70 1.39 4.69 -17.20
N MET A 71 0.89 3.61 -16.61
CA MET A 71 0.46 2.44 -17.37
C MET A 71 -0.70 2.80 -18.31
N ALA A 72 -0.58 2.37 -19.57
CA ALA A 72 -1.65 2.48 -20.56
C ALA A 72 -2.82 1.54 -20.21
N ASP A 73 -2.51 0.37 -19.64
CA ASP A 73 -3.46 -0.63 -19.21
C ASP A 73 -4.19 -0.19 -17.95
N GLY A 74 -5.50 -0.44 -17.92
CA GLY A 74 -6.31 -0.28 -16.72
C GLY A 74 -5.96 -1.35 -15.69
N VAL A 75 -5.66 -0.94 -14.47
CA VAL A 75 -5.44 -1.83 -13.34
C VAL A 75 -6.42 -1.49 -12.23
N MET A 76 -7.09 -2.52 -11.74
CA MET A 76 -8.03 -2.45 -10.65
C MET A 76 -7.72 -3.52 -9.60
N ILE A 77 -7.78 -3.16 -8.33
CA ILE A 77 -7.59 -4.08 -7.21
C ILE A 77 -8.92 -4.21 -6.48
N LEU A 78 -9.36 -5.46 -6.32
CA LEU A 78 -10.56 -5.84 -5.59
C LEU A 78 -10.17 -6.46 -4.24
N ASN A 79 -11.01 -6.26 -3.23
CA ASN A 79 -10.91 -7.01 -1.98
C ASN A 79 -11.47 -8.44 -2.14
N LYS A 80 -11.40 -9.24 -1.08
CA LYS A 80 -11.95 -10.61 -1.05
C LYS A 80 -13.45 -10.71 -1.38
N ASP A 81 -14.21 -9.63 -1.19
CA ASP A 81 -15.66 -9.57 -1.45
C ASP A 81 -15.97 -9.04 -2.87
N GLY A 82 -14.95 -8.90 -3.73
CA GLY A 82 -15.09 -8.35 -5.09
C GLY A 82 -15.37 -6.85 -5.14
N LYS A 83 -15.11 -6.12 -4.04
CA LYS A 83 -15.28 -4.67 -3.97
C LYS A 83 -14.00 -3.94 -4.34
N VAL A 84 -14.16 -2.87 -5.10
CA VAL A 84 -13.07 -2.02 -5.56
C VAL A 84 -12.33 -1.35 -4.40
N ARG A 85 -11.01 -1.57 -4.34
CA ARG A 85 -10.08 -0.92 -3.42
C ARG A 85 -9.23 0.15 -4.13
N LEU A 86 -8.81 -0.10 -5.38
CA LEU A 86 -7.97 0.80 -6.16
C LEU A 86 -8.28 0.67 -7.65
N LEU A 87 -8.32 1.81 -8.35
CA LEU A 87 -8.24 1.96 -9.80
C LEU A 87 -7.06 2.87 -10.12
N ASN A 88 -6.33 2.55 -11.17
CA ASN A 88 -5.40 3.50 -11.78
C ASN A 88 -6.13 4.44 -12.79
N PRO A 89 -5.50 5.53 -13.24
CA PRO A 89 -6.13 6.48 -14.17
C PRO A 89 -6.55 5.85 -15.51
N ALA A 90 -5.84 4.83 -15.99
CA ALA A 90 -6.23 4.10 -17.18
C ALA A 90 -7.55 3.34 -16.99
N ALA A 91 -7.73 2.66 -15.85
CA ALA A 91 -8.98 1.99 -15.51
C ALA A 91 -10.13 2.99 -15.33
N GLU A 92 -9.86 4.16 -14.77
CA GLU A 92 -10.85 5.25 -14.70
C GLU A 92 -11.35 5.68 -16.09
N ARG A 93 -10.42 5.86 -17.04
CA ARG A 93 -10.74 6.20 -18.44
C ARG A 93 -11.51 5.08 -19.13
N ILE A 94 -11.02 3.84 -19.05
CA ILE A 94 -11.63 2.66 -19.70
C ILE A 94 -13.05 2.42 -19.16
N LEU A 95 -13.22 2.44 -17.83
CA LEU A 95 -14.51 2.17 -17.19
C LEU A 95 -15.41 3.42 -17.09
N SER A 96 -14.99 4.56 -17.67
CA SER A 96 -15.71 5.84 -17.60
C SER A 96 -16.19 6.19 -16.19
N THR A 97 -15.32 5.97 -15.20
CA THR A 97 -15.60 6.15 -13.77
C THR A 97 -14.44 6.85 -13.06
N SER A 98 -14.58 7.10 -11.77
CA SER A 98 -13.47 7.62 -10.94
C SER A 98 -13.29 6.74 -9.73
N GLN A 99 -12.09 6.71 -9.18
CA GLN A 99 -11.72 5.97 -7.98
C GLN A 99 -12.65 6.31 -6.81
N THR A 100 -13.04 7.58 -6.66
CA THR A 100 -13.97 8.02 -5.60
C THR A 100 -15.38 7.43 -5.77
N LYS A 101 -15.87 7.34 -7.01
CA LYS A 101 -17.18 6.73 -7.32
C LYS A 101 -17.14 5.21 -7.28
N ALA A 102 -16.04 4.61 -7.71
CA ALA A 102 -15.88 3.16 -7.81
C ALA A 102 -15.57 2.51 -6.46
N ARG A 103 -14.92 3.21 -5.52
CA ARG A 103 -14.52 2.66 -4.21
C ARG A 103 -15.70 2.01 -3.50
N ASN A 104 -15.48 0.81 -2.96
CA ASN A 104 -16.48 -0.04 -2.29
C ASN A 104 -17.66 -0.52 -3.15
N ARG A 105 -17.70 -0.21 -4.45
CA ARG A 105 -18.65 -0.84 -5.39
C ARG A 105 -18.13 -2.19 -5.85
N THR A 106 -19.04 -3.07 -6.24
CA THR A 106 -18.65 -4.39 -6.74
C THR A 106 -18.10 -4.29 -8.16
N PHE A 107 -17.21 -5.21 -8.53
CA PHE A 107 -16.64 -5.27 -9.88
C PHE A 107 -17.72 -5.25 -10.97
N ILE A 108 -18.80 -6.02 -10.79
CA ILE A 108 -19.94 -6.11 -11.72
C ILE A 108 -20.66 -4.75 -11.87
N GLN A 109 -20.84 -4.00 -10.78
CA GLN A 109 -21.48 -2.68 -10.82
C GLN A 109 -20.66 -1.63 -11.57
N VAL A 110 -19.33 -1.77 -11.55
CA VAL A 110 -18.42 -0.85 -12.24
C VAL A 110 -18.29 -1.24 -13.71
N ALA A 111 -18.13 -2.53 -14.00
CA ALA A 111 -17.88 -3.04 -15.35
C ALA A 111 -19.13 -3.10 -16.25
N ARG A 112 -20.32 -3.33 -15.67
CA ARG A 112 -21.62 -3.32 -16.37
C ARG A 112 -21.71 -4.20 -17.64
N ASP A 113 -20.91 -5.26 -17.73
CA ASP A 113 -20.91 -6.21 -18.85
C ASP A 113 -21.14 -7.65 -18.34
N HIS A 114 -21.99 -8.41 -19.04
CA HIS A 114 -22.36 -9.78 -18.68
C HIS A 114 -21.20 -10.77 -18.81
N ARG A 115 -20.27 -10.56 -19.75
CA ARG A 115 -19.05 -11.38 -19.92
C ARG A 115 -18.09 -11.17 -18.77
N ILE A 116 -18.00 -9.93 -18.28
CA ILE A 116 -17.18 -9.61 -17.10
C ILE A 116 -17.76 -10.26 -15.84
N ALA A 117 -19.10 -10.29 -15.70
CA ALA A 117 -19.74 -11.01 -14.60
C ALA A 117 -19.47 -12.53 -14.68
N ALA A 118 -19.55 -13.13 -15.86
CA ALA A 118 -19.22 -14.54 -16.06
C ALA A 118 -17.74 -14.85 -15.78
N LEU A 119 -16.84 -13.97 -16.22
CA LEU A 119 -15.40 -14.06 -15.94
C LEU A 119 -15.12 -14.05 -14.43
N TRP A 120 -15.76 -13.14 -13.71
CA TRP A 120 -15.66 -13.05 -12.26
C TRP A 120 -16.11 -14.34 -11.57
N GLN A 121 -17.23 -14.92 -11.99
CA GLN A 121 -17.70 -16.19 -11.42
C GLN A 121 -16.71 -17.33 -11.66
N ARG A 122 -16.19 -17.48 -12.88
CA ARG A 122 -15.17 -18.50 -13.17
C ARG A 122 -13.94 -18.34 -12.29
N CYS A 123 -13.47 -17.10 -12.08
CA CYS A 123 -12.29 -16.84 -11.25
C CYS A 123 -12.54 -17.17 -9.77
N LEU A 124 -13.76 -16.94 -9.28
CA LEU A 124 -14.15 -17.34 -7.92
C LEU A 124 -14.17 -18.86 -7.75
N GLU A 125 -14.63 -19.59 -8.76
CA GLU A 125 -14.74 -21.05 -8.72
C GLU A 125 -13.39 -21.75 -8.93
N SER A 126 -12.58 -21.25 -9.86
CA SER A 126 -11.28 -21.85 -10.18
C SER A 126 -10.18 -21.47 -9.19
N GLU A 127 -10.34 -20.33 -8.50
CA GLU A 127 -9.27 -19.67 -7.73
C GLU A 127 -7.97 -19.49 -8.55
N GLN A 128 -8.09 -19.45 -9.88
CA GLN A 128 -7.00 -19.24 -10.83
C GLN A 128 -7.22 -17.95 -11.63
N GLU A 129 -6.19 -17.58 -12.38
CA GLU A 129 -6.28 -16.51 -13.36
C GLU A 129 -7.28 -16.88 -14.46
N GLU A 130 -8.19 -15.96 -14.75
CA GLU A 130 -9.17 -16.09 -15.82
C GLU A 130 -9.09 -14.89 -16.75
N THR A 131 -9.35 -15.12 -18.04
CA THR A 131 -9.34 -14.07 -19.06
C THR A 131 -10.64 -14.08 -19.89
N ALA A 132 -11.10 -12.90 -20.31
CA ALA A 132 -12.15 -12.74 -21.32
C ALA A 132 -11.84 -11.57 -22.27
N LEU A 133 -12.38 -11.66 -23.48
CA LEU A 133 -12.43 -10.56 -24.44
C LEU A 133 -13.85 -9.96 -24.43
N VAL A 134 -13.91 -8.63 -24.38
CA VAL A 134 -15.14 -7.87 -24.23
C VAL A 134 -15.15 -6.78 -25.29
N ASP A 135 -16.25 -6.63 -26.03
CA ASP A 135 -16.43 -5.53 -26.98
C ASP A 135 -16.44 -4.21 -26.20
N PHE A 136 -15.56 -3.29 -26.58
CA PHE A 136 -15.36 -2.04 -25.86
C PHE A 136 -16.07 -0.87 -26.55
N ASP A 137 -15.84 -0.70 -27.87
CA ASP A 137 -16.44 0.33 -28.74
C ASP A 137 -15.88 0.21 -30.18
N ASN A 138 -16.68 0.49 -31.23
CA ASN A 138 -16.27 0.58 -32.66
C ASN A 138 -15.10 -0.36 -33.07
N ASP A 139 -15.35 -1.68 -33.08
CA ASP A 139 -14.39 -2.75 -33.43
C ASP A 139 -13.14 -2.89 -32.53
N ARG A 140 -13.12 -2.23 -31.36
CA ARG A 140 -12.08 -2.41 -30.35
C ARG A 140 -12.48 -3.45 -29.31
N PHE A 141 -11.51 -4.27 -28.91
CA PHE A 141 -11.69 -5.32 -27.93
C PHE A 141 -10.92 -5.00 -26.66
N LEU A 142 -11.58 -5.14 -25.52
CA LEU A 142 -10.96 -5.06 -24.21
C LEU A 142 -10.64 -6.48 -23.72
N ARG A 143 -9.37 -6.79 -23.52
CA ARG A 143 -8.95 -7.96 -22.76
C ARG A 143 -9.05 -7.67 -21.27
N VAL A 144 -9.84 -8.48 -20.58
CA VAL A 144 -10.02 -8.43 -19.13
C VAL A 144 -9.39 -9.68 -18.53
N VAL A 145 -8.39 -9.49 -17.68
CA VAL A 145 -7.72 -10.57 -16.93
C VAL A 145 -8.03 -10.38 -15.46
N VAL A 146 -8.50 -11.41 -14.77
CA VAL A 146 -8.74 -11.41 -13.32
C VAL A 146 -7.83 -12.46 -12.69
N THR A 147 -6.91 -12.02 -11.85
CA THR A 147 -5.93 -12.86 -11.17
C THR A 147 -6.18 -12.80 -9.66
N PRO A 148 -6.52 -13.92 -9.00
CA PRO A 148 -6.65 -13.96 -7.54
C PRO A 148 -5.26 -13.93 -6.90
N PHE A 149 -5.12 -13.20 -5.80
CA PHE A 149 -3.93 -13.29 -4.94
C PHE A 149 -4.35 -13.71 -3.54
N LEU A 150 -3.93 -14.92 -3.17
CA LEU A 150 -4.36 -15.61 -1.95
C LEU A 150 -3.24 -15.76 -0.92
N GLN A 151 -2.29 -14.82 -0.85
CA GLN A 151 -1.12 -14.92 0.03
C GLN A 151 -1.32 -14.36 1.45
N LYS A 152 -0.50 -14.87 2.39
CA LYS A 152 -0.56 -14.87 3.88
C LYS A 152 -1.03 -13.61 4.63
N SER A 153 -1.18 -12.44 4.02
CA SER A 153 -1.63 -11.20 4.69
C SER A 153 -2.62 -10.36 3.89
N ALA A 154 -2.93 -10.73 2.64
CA ALA A 154 -3.92 -10.03 1.82
C ALA A 154 -4.58 -11.00 0.84
N ARG A 155 -5.92 -11.08 0.91
CA ARG A 155 -6.75 -11.81 -0.06
C ARG A 155 -7.53 -10.81 -0.90
N GLY A 156 -7.51 -11.01 -2.21
CA GLY A 156 -8.22 -10.16 -3.16
C GLY A 156 -7.92 -10.57 -4.59
N TYR A 157 -8.24 -9.68 -5.52
CA TYR A 157 -8.11 -9.93 -6.95
C TYR A 157 -7.48 -8.72 -7.62
N VAL A 158 -6.61 -8.96 -8.59
CA VAL A 158 -6.11 -7.95 -9.51
C VAL A 158 -6.84 -8.13 -10.82
N THR A 159 -7.36 -7.04 -11.37
CA THR A 159 -7.98 -7.01 -12.68
C THR A 159 -7.17 -6.10 -13.59
N ILE A 160 -6.79 -6.62 -14.75
CA ILE A 160 -6.11 -5.87 -15.82
C ILE A 160 -7.08 -5.71 -16.98
N LEU A 161 -7.14 -4.49 -17.52
CA LEU A 161 -7.98 -4.06 -18.63
C LEU A 161 -7.06 -3.54 -19.74
N GLN A 162 -6.97 -4.28 -20.84
CA GLN A 162 -6.07 -3.99 -21.95
C GLN A 162 -6.90 -3.74 -23.21
N ASP A 163 -6.78 -2.54 -23.77
CA ASP A 163 -7.33 -2.22 -25.10
C ASP A 163 -6.43 -2.89 -26.15
N LEU A 164 -7.02 -3.66 -27.07
CA LEU A 164 -6.33 -4.46 -28.10
C LEU A 164 -6.43 -3.82 -29.49
#